data_AF-A0ABC8UZQ5-F1
#
_entry.id   AF-A0ABC8UZQ5-F1
#
_cell.length_a   1.000
_cell.length_b   1.000
_cell.length_c   1.000
_cell.angle_alpha   90.00
_cell.angle_beta   90.00
_cell.angle_gamma   90.00
#
_symmetry.space_group_name_H-M   'P 1'
#
loop_
_entity.id
_entity.type
_entity.pdbx_description
1 polymer ?
#
loop_
_entity_poly.entity_id
_entity_poly.type
_entity_poly.pdbx_seq_one_letter_code
_entity_poly.pdbx_strand_id
1 'polypeptide(L)'
;MKTSPDTMQGFYAAMGPEIADGLTLTVQVLTTGSWPTQSSSTCNLPPEILGVCEKFRTYYLGTHTGRRLSWQTNRGTADLKVTFAKGQKHELNVSTYQMCILMLYNNADMLSYKEIEQSTEIPASNLKWCLQTLACVKGKNILRKEPMSKDISEGDAFFFNDQFTSKFYKVKIGTVVAQKESEPTKQETRQRVGEDRKHQIEAAIVRIMKSRRVLDHNNIVAEVTKQLQSRFLPNPVVIMTRIESLIDREFL
;
A
#
# COMPACT_ATOMS: atom_id res chain seq x y z
N MET A 1 -11.86 -4.74 -21.33
CA MET A 1 -11.80 -4.65 -19.85
C MET A 1 -11.70 -3.18 -19.49
N LYS A 2 -12.61 -2.62 -18.68
CA LYS A 2 -12.51 -1.21 -18.29
C LYS A 2 -11.27 -1.00 -17.42
N THR A 3 -10.47 0.00 -17.75
CA THR A 3 -9.31 0.39 -16.97
C THR A 3 -9.74 1.24 -15.77
N SER A 4 -8.83 1.46 -14.83
CA SER A 4 -9.09 2.41 -13.72
C SER A 4 -9.41 3.82 -14.23
N PRO A 5 -8.70 4.38 -15.24
CA PRO A 5 -9.10 5.63 -15.89
C PRO A 5 -10.53 5.64 -16.42
N ASP A 6 -10.96 4.60 -17.14
CA ASP A 6 -12.33 4.53 -17.68
C ASP A 6 -13.38 4.52 -16.56
N THR A 7 -13.05 3.83 -15.46
CA THR A 7 -13.92 3.75 -14.27
C THR A 7 -14.07 5.12 -13.61
N MET A 8 -12.96 5.86 -13.49
CA MET A 8 -12.95 7.21 -12.92
C MET A 8 -13.70 8.21 -13.80
N GLN A 9 -13.55 8.14 -15.13
CA GLN A 9 -14.30 8.99 -16.04
C GLN A 9 -15.81 8.76 -15.90
N GLY A 10 -16.24 7.50 -15.82
CA GLY A 10 -17.65 7.17 -15.59
C GLY A 10 -18.14 7.63 -14.21
N PHE A 11 -17.30 7.54 -13.17
CA PHE A 11 -17.64 8.01 -11.83
C PHE A 11 -17.92 9.53 -11.82
N TYR A 12 -17.02 10.31 -12.42
CA TYR A 12 -17.20 11.76 -12.52
C TYR A 12 -18.35 12.16 -13.44
N ALA A 13 -18.64 11.39 -14.50
CA ALA A 13 -19.81 11.62 -15.33
C ALA A 13 -21.12 11.37 -14.57
N ALA A 14 -21.15 10.39 -13.67
CA ALA A 14 -22.33 10.04 -12.89
C ALA A 14 -22.53 10.91 -11.64
N MET A 15 -21.44 11.34 -10.99
CA MET A 15 -21.49 12.03 -9.68
C MET A 15 -20.84 13.42 -9.68
N GLY A 16 -20.41 13.94 -10.82
CA GLY A 16 -19.71 15.22 -10.96
C GLY A 16 -20.31 16.42 -10.22
N PRO A 17 -21.65 16.62 -10.18
CA PRO A 17 -22.24 17.71 -9.41
C PRO A 17 -22.40 17.44 -7.91
N GLU A 18 -22.26 16.19 -7.45
CA GLU A 18 -22.46 15.79 -6.04
C GLU A 18 -21.15 15.61 -5.25
N ILE A 19 -20.00 15.59 -5.93
CA ILE A 19 -18.70 15.55 -5.26
C ILE A 19 -18.40 16.97 -4.80
N ALA A 20 -18.44 17.19 -3.48
CA ALA A 20 -18.40 18.50 -2.83
C ALA A 20 -17.31 19.42 -3.39
N ASP A 21 -17.68 20.69 -3.52
CA ASP A 21 -16.87 21.77 -4.08
C ASP A 21 -15.52 21.87 -3.35
N GLY A 22 -14.45 21.35 -3.97
CA GLY A 22 -13.07 21.44 -3.48
C GLY A 22 -12.30 20.13 -3.24
N LEU A 23 -12.93 18.96 -3.24
CA LEU A 23 -12.24 17.67 -3.03
C LEU A 23 -12.18 16.83 -4.32
N THR A 24 -10.98 16.51 -4.80
CA THR A 24 -10.76 15.67 -5.99
C THR A 24 -10.28 14.28 -5.58
N LEU A 25 -10.99 13.23 -5.99
CA LEU A 25 -10.62 11.83 -5.74
C LEU A 25 -10.13 11.15 -7.03
N THR A 26 -8.99 10.47 -6.97
CA THR A 26 -8.54 9.60 -8.06
C THR A 26 -8.29 8.20 -7.51
N VAL A 27 -8.98 7.19 -8.06
CA VAL A 27 -8.91 5.80 -7.58
C VAL A 27 -8.26 4.90 -8.62
N GLN A 28 -7.29 4.09 -8.17
CA GLN A 28 -6.75 2.99 -8.94
C GLN A 28 -7.28 1.67 -8.37
N VAL A 29 -8.06 0.96 -9.18
CA VAL A 29 -8.66 -0.32 -8.80
C VAL A 29 -7.71 -1.45 -9.20
N LEU A 30 -7.28 -2.23 -8.21
CA LEU A 30 -6.34 -3.34 -8.39
C LEU A 30 -7.04 -4.68 -8.14
N THR A 31 -6.79 -5.66 -9.01
CA THR A 31 -7.33 -7.03 -8.85
C THR A 31 -6.51 -7.81 -7.82
N THR A 32 -7.17 -8.28 -6.77
CA THR A 32 -6.58 -9.21 -5.79
C THR A 32 -6.04 -10.46 -6.50
N GLY A 33 -4.84 -10.90 -6.16
CA GLY A 33 -4.17 -12.05 -6.80
C GLY A 33 -3.32 -11.71 -8.03
N SER A 34 -3.51 -10.54 -8.65
CA SER A 34 -2.60 -10.03 -9.69
C SER A 34 -1.53 -9.08 -9.15
N TRP A 35 -1.70 -8.57 -7.92
CA TRP A 35 -0.80 -7.63 -7.27
C TRP A 35 -0.31 -8.19 -5.93
N PRO A 36 0.93 -7.86 -5.50
CA PRO A 36 1.42 -8.23 -4.17
C PRO A 36 0.53 -7.57 -3.11
N THR A 37 -0.32 -8.35 -2.46
CA THR A 37 -1.18 -7.89 -1.37
C THR A 37 -0.44 -8.03 -0.04
N GLN A 38 -0.34 -6.91 0.66
CA GLN A 38 -0.03 -6.90 2.10
C GLN A 38 -1.36 -6.94 2.87
N SER A 39 -1.32 -7.36 4.12
CA SER A 39 -2.45 -7.21 5.04
C SER A 39 -2.88 -5.75 5.07
N SER A 40 -4.18 -5.50 4.89
CA SER A 40 -4.73 -4.14 4.97
C SER A 40 -4.43 -3.58 6.34
N SER A 41 -3.66 -2.50 6.40
CA SER A 41 -3.44 -1.77 7.64
C SER A 41 -4.68 -0.95 7.97
N THR A 42 -5.06 -0.94 9.24
CA THR A 42 -6.09 -0.06 9.77
C THR A 42 -5.64 1.39 9.66
N CYS A 43 -6.55 2.27 9.28
CA CYS A 43 -6.38 3.71 9.39
C CYS A 43 -7.75 4.36 9.33
N ASN A 44 -8.08 5.14 10.36
CA ASN A 44 -9.28 5.95 10.41
C ASN A 44 -9.11 7.14 9.47
N LEU A 45 -9.87 7.14 8.38
CA LEU A 45 -9.90 8.23 7.42
C LEU A 45 -10.77 9.37 7.96
N PRO A 46 -10.43 10.64 7.67
CA PRO A 46 -11.28 11.77 8.01
C PRO A 46 -12.69 11.63 7.41
N PRO A 47 -13.75 12.10 8.10
CA PRO A 47 -15.13 11.98 7.65
C PRO A 47 -15.37 12.49 6.22
N GLU A 48 -14.69 13.57 5.84
CA GLU A 48 -14.77 14.19 4.51
C GLU A 48 -14.28 13.24 3.42
N ILE A 49 -13.21 12.48 3.70
CA ILE A 49 -12.64 11.50 2.78
C ILE A 49 -13.52 10.25 2.73
N LEU A 50 -14.01 9.79 3.90
CA LEU A 50 -14.93 8.66 3.98
C LEU A 50 -16.19 8.87 3.13
N GLY A 51 -16.76 10.07 3.15
CA GLY A 51 -17.95 10.40 2.36
C GLY A 51 -17.73 10.19 0.85
N VAL A 52 -16.58 10.61 0.31
CA VAL A 52 -16.27 10.42 -1.12
C VAL A 52 -15.86 8.98 -1.42
N CYS A 53 -15.15 8.31 -0.51
CA CYS A 53 -14.84 6.89 -0.62
C CYS A 53 -16.11 6.04 -0.71
N GLU A 54 -17.15 6.36 0.06
CA GLU A 54 -18.41 5.62 0.03
C GLU A 54 -19.20 5.88 -1.25
N LYS A 55 -19.26 7.14 -1.72
CA LYS A 55 -19.84 7.47 -3.04
C LYS A 55 -19.19 6.67 -4.17
N PHE A 56 -17.86 6.59 -4.18
CA PHE A 56 -17.14 5.77 -5.15
C PHE A 56 -17.46 4.28 -5.00
N ARG A 57 -17.54 3.78 -3.76
CA ARG A 57 -17.88 2.39 -3.46
C ARG A 57 -19.27 2.04 -3.99
N THR A 58 -20.29 2.85 -3.72
CA THR A 58 -21.66 2.64 -4.20
C THR A 58 -21.69 2.61 -5.73
N TYR A 59 -21.07 3.59 -6.39
CA TYR A 59 -20.97 3.63 -7.85
C TYR A 59 -20.29 2.38 -8.44
N TYR A 60 -19.14 2.00 -7.87
CA TYR A 60 -18.36 0.87 -8.40
C TYR A 60 -19.09 -0.46 -8.22
N LEU A 61 -19.69 -0.70 -7.05
CA LEU A 61 -20.41 -1.94 -6.75
C LEU A 61 -21.76 -2.03 -7.47
N GLY A 62 -22.41 -0.89 -7.74
CA GLY A 62 -23.61 -0.84 -8.59
C GLY A 62 -23.32 -1.28 -10.04
N THR A 63 -22.11 -1.01 -10.54
CA THR A 63 -21.69 -1.43 -11.89
C THR A 63 -21.07 -2.83 -11.90
N HIS A 64 -20.48 -3.27 -10.78
CA HIS A 64 -19.75 -4.53 -10.68
C HIS A 64 -20.30 -5.42 -9.55
N THR A 65 -21.40 -6.12 -9.83
CA THR A 65 -22.04 -7.03 -8.88
C THR A 65 -21.13 -8.20 -8.48
N GLY A 66 -21.26 -8.66 -7.23
CA GLY A 66 -20.48 -9.78 -6.69
C GLY A 66 -19.02 -9.46 -6.34
N ARG A 67 -18.58 -8.20 -6.47
CA ARG A 67 -17.23 -7.76 -6.05
C ARG A 67 -17.24 -7.20 -4.61
N ARG A 68 -16.08 -7.27 -3.96
CA ARG A 68 -15.82 -6.57 -2.69
C ARG A 68 -14.65 -5.62 -2.88
N LEU A 69 -14.83 -4.36 -2.47
CA LEU A 69 -13.76 -3.37 -2.43
C LEU A 69 -13.16 -3.27 -1.03
N SER A 70 -11.84 -3.18 -0.96
CA SER A 70 -11.07 -2.81 0.23
C SER A 70 -10.07 -1.70 -0.11
N TRP A 71 -10.01 -0.67 0.73
CA TRP A 71 -9.09 0.45 0.55
C TRP A 71 -7.70 0.11 1.09
N GLN A 72 -6.66 0.54 0.37
CA GLN A 72 -5.25 0.36 0.76
C GLN A 72 -4.66 1.72 1.15
N THR A 73 -4.88 2.13 2.39
CA THR A 73 -4.50 3.46 2.91
C THR A 73 -2.99 3.70 2.91
N ASN A 74 -2.20 2.63 3.08
CA ASN A 74 -0.73 2.66 3.01
C ASN A 74 -0.15 3.00 1.63
N ARG A 75 -0.93 2.92 0.53
CA ARG A 75 -0.48 3.17 -0.84
C ARG A 75 -0.99 4.47 -1.46
N GLY A 76 -1.84 5.20 -0.73
CA GLY A 76 -2.40 6.45 -1.22
C GLY A 76 -1.52 7.68 -0.97
N THR A 77 -1.83 8.74 -1.69
CA THR A 77 -1.26 10.08 -1.54
C THR A 77 -2.38 11.12 -1.54
N ALA A 78 -2.14 12.26 -0.92
CA ALA A 78 -3.06 13.39 -0.91
C ALA A 78 -2.29 14.70 -1.12
N ASP A 79 -2.96 15.64 -1.78
CA ASP A 79 -2.51 17.03 -1.89
C ASP A 79 -3.36 17.89 -0.97
N LEU A 80 -2.72 18.53 0.02
CA LEU A 80 -3.38 19.35 1.02
C LEU A 80 -3.03 20.82 0.83
N LYS A 81 -4.05 21.68 0.79
CA LYS A 81 -3.86 23.13 0.89
C LYS A 81 -3.81 23.50 2.36
N VAL A 82 -2.68 24.05 2.80
CA VAL A 82 -2.47 24.46 4.19
C VAL A 82 -2.26 25.96 4.24
N THR A 83 -2.91 26.61 5.22
CA THR A 83 -2.73 28.02 5.52
C THR A 83 -2.01 28.13 6.85
N PHE A 84 -0.81 28.72 6.83
CA PHE A 84 -0.02 28.99 8.03
C PHE A 84 -0.32 30.38 8.57
N ALA A 85 0.16 30.67 9.79
CA ALA A 85 0.10 32.02 10.35
C ALA A 85 0.68 33.06 9.37
N LYS A 86 0.10 34.27 9.37
CA LYS A 86 0.36 35.35 8.40
C LYS A 86 -0.22 35.10 6.99
N GLY A 87 -1.10 34.12 6.82
CA GLY A 87 -1.84 33.89 5.57
C GLY A 87 -1.00 33.25 4.46
N GLN A 88 0.17 32.72 4.78
CA GLN A 88 1.01 32.00 3.83
C GLN A 88 0.34 30.68 3.47
N LYS A 89 0.15 30.44 2.17
CA LYS A 89 -0.49 29.23 1.65
C LYS A 89 0.55 28.34 0.99
N HIS A 90 0.51 27.05 1.31
CA HIS A 90 1.30 26.02 0.68
C HIS A 90 0.42 24.84 0.26
N GLU A 91 0.88 24.09 -0.74
CA GLU A 91 0.29 22.82 -1.16
C GLU A 91 1.25 21.69 -0.75
N LEU A 92 0.79 20.81 0.12
CA LEU A 92 1.59 19.69 0.63
C LEU A 92 1.23 18.41 -0.12
N ASN A 93 2.21 17.78 -0.75
CA ASN A 93 2.06 16.41 -1.25
C ASN A 93 2.51 15.44 -0.15
N VAL A 94 1.58 14.65 0.35
CA VAL A 94 1.74 13.78 1.53
C VAL A 94 1.19 12.38 1.27
N SER A 95 1.54 11.41 2.12
CA SER A 95 0.86 10.10 2.15
C SER A 95 -0.53 10.21 2.78
N THR A 96 -1.40 9.23 2.56
CA THR A 96 -2.71 9.15 3.25
C THR A 96 -2.57 9.21 4.76
N TYR A 97 -1.57 8.54 5.33
CA TYR A 97 -1.32 8.54 6.77
C TYR A 97 -0.93 9.92 7.29
N GLN A 98 -0.05 10.61 6.59
CA GLN A 98 0.32 11.99 6.92
C GLN A 98 -0.88 12.93 6.78
N MET A 99 -1.74 12.73 5.78
CA MET A 99 -2.99 13.47 5.65
C MET A 99 -3.90 13.26 6.87
N CYS A 100 -4.13 12.00 7.29
CA CYS A 100 -4.94 11.72 8.47
C CYS A 100 -4.40 12.41 9.73
N ILE A 101 -3.08 12.40 9.92
CA ILE A 101 -2.42 13.08 11.06
C ILE A 101 -2.63 14.60 10.98
N LEU A 102 -2.36 15.20 9.82
CA LEU A 102 -2.45 16.66 9.64
C LEU A 102 -3.88 17.17 9.80
N MET A 103 -4.88 16.40 9.38
CA MET A 103 -6.29 16.76 9.52
C MET A 103 -6.76 16.87 10.97
N LEU A 104 -6.10 16.19 11.93
CA LEU A 104 -6.42 16.33 13.35
C LEU A 104 -6.15 17.75 13.87
N TYR A 105 -5.15 18.44 13.30
CA TYR A 105 -4.75 19.78 13.72
C TYR A 105 -5.72 20.88 13.30
N ASN A 106 -6.78 20.55 12.55
CA ASN A 106 -7.88 21.50 12.32
C ASN A 106 -8.70 21.77 13.59
N ASN A 107 -8.63 20.87 14.59
CA ASN A 107 -9.40 20.96 15.83
C ASN A 107 -8.53 20.99 17.09
N ALA A 108 -7.20 20.92 16.96
CA ALA A 108 -6.27 20.89 18.08
C ALA A 108 -4.91 21.49 17.68
N ASP A 109 -4.33 22.33 18.54
CA ASP A 109 -3.01 22.92 18.28
C ASP A 109 -1.86 22.01 18.71
N MET A 110 -2.14 21.07 19.63
CA MET A 110 -1.20 20.13 20.24
C MET A 110 -1.85 18.75 20.33
N LEU A 111 -1.09 17.72 19.97
CA LEU A 111 -1.48 16.32 20.16
C LEU A 111 -0.27 15.50 20.62
N SER A 112 -0.48 14.61 21.57
CA SER A 112 0.50 13.60 21.97
C SER A 112 0.58 12.45 20.95
N TYR A 113 1.68 11.71 20.95
CA TYR A 113 1.82 10.50 20.14
C TYR A 113 0.62 9.55 20.32
N LYS A 114 0.17 9.34 21.57
CA LYS A 114 -0.91 8.40 21.90
C LYS A 114 -2.27 8.85 21.41
N GLU A 115 -2.57 10.14 21.48
CA GLU A 115 -3.82 10.68 20.93
C GLU A 115 -3.88 10.53 19.40
N ILE A 116 -2.75 10.77 18.72
CA ILE A 116 -2.65 10.57 17.26
C ILE A 116 -2.81 9.08 16.93
N GLU A 117 -2.14 8.20 17.67
CA GLU A 117 -2.24 6.74 17.50
C GLU A 117 -3.67 6.24 17.65
N GLN A 118 -4.37 6.66 18.71
CA GLN A 118 -5.76 6.28 18.97
C GLN A 118 -6.74 6.85 17.95
N SER A 119 -6.56 8.11 17.55
CA SER A 119 -7.47 8.77 16.60
C SER A 119 -7.34 8.20 15.20
N THR A 120 -6.11 7.90 14.76
CA THR A 120 -5.82 7.49 13.39
C THR A 120 -5.73 5.98 13.18
N GLU A 121 -5.53 5.19 14.23
CA GLU A 121 -5.27 3.74 14.19
C GLU A 121 -4.15 3.31 13.22
N ILE A 122 -3.21 4.22 12.91
CA ILE A 122 -2.07 3.93 12.06
C ILE A 122 -1.11 3.00 12.81
N PRO A 123 -0.59 1.93 12.16
CA PRO A 123 0.39 1.04 12.80
C PRO A 123 1.61 1.81 13.33
N ALA A 124 2.06 1.49 14.55
CA ALA A 124 3.10 2.23 15.26
C ALA A 124 4.39 2.46 14.44
N SER A 125 4.83 1.49 13.64
CA SER A 125 6.00 1.63 12.76
C SER A 125 5.80 2.71 11.69
N ASN A 126 4.61 2.75 11.07
CA ASN A 126 4.24 3.75 10.07
C ASN A 126 4.00 5.12 10.73
N LEU A 127 3.38 5.14 11.92
CA LEU A 127 3.09 6.37 12.65
C LEU A 127 4.38 7.08 13.06
N LYS A 128 5.32 6.37 13.70
CA LYS A 128 6.65 6.92 14.05
C LYS A 128 7.35 7.51 12.83
N TRP A 129 7.31 6.83 11.70
CA TRP A 129 7.91 7.32 10.47
C TRP A 129 7.20 8.57 9.91
N CYS A 130 5.86 8.60 9.93
CA CYS A 130 5.08 9.76 9.50
C CYS A 130 5.37 10.98 10.38
N LEU A 131 5.41 10.80 11.69
CA LEU A 131 5.73 11.88 12.63
C LEU A 131 7.17 12.36 12.48
N GLN A 132 8.13 11.46 12.27
CA GLN A 132 9.51 11.82 11.99
C GLN A 132 9.65 12.68 10.73
N THR A 133 8.96 12.30 9.65
CA THR A 133 9.00 13.04 8.38
C THR A 133 8.28 14.39 8.45
N LEU A 134 7.22 14.50 9.27
CA LEU A 134 6.46 15.73 9.48
C LEU A 134 7.12 16.69 10.47
N ALA A 135 7.90 16.21 11.45
CA ALA A 135 8.43 17.05 12.53
C ALA A 135 9.96 17.23 12.49
N CYS A 136 10.72 16.21 12.11
CA CYS A 136 12.18 16.18 12.28
C CYS A 136 12.96 16.56 11.00
N VAL A 137 12.30 16.75 9.86
CA VAL A 137 12.96 17.08 8.59
C VAL A 137 13.05 18.59 8.40
N LYS A 138 14.26 19.14 8.51
CA LYS A 138 14.51 20.57 8.35
C LYS A 138 14.00 21.10 7.00
N GLY A 139 13.21 22.17 7.03
CA GLY A 139 12.63 22.79 5.83
C GLY A 139 11.39 22.08 5.30
N LYS A 140 10.95 20.99 5.96
CA LYS A 140 9.71 20.26 5.70
C LYS A 140 8.95 19.94 7.00
N ASN A 141 9.36 20.55 8.10
CA ASN A 141 8.82 20.34 9.43
C ASN A 141 7.50 21.11 9.58
N ILE A 142 6.41 20.50 9.11
CA ILE A 142 5.04 21.00 9.24
C ILE A 142 4.57 20.93 10.69
N LEU A 143 5.12 19.98 11.45
CA LEU A 143 4.92 19.86 12.89
C LEU A 143 6.20 20.25 13.65
N ARG A 144 6.03 20.65 14.91
CA ARG A 144 7.11 20.81 15.88
C ARG A 144 6.97 19.73 16.94
N LYS A 145 8.07 19.09 17.31
CA LYS A 145 8.09 18.05 18.34
C LYS A 145 8.68 18.61 19.64
N GLU A 146 8.10 18.20 20.77
CA GLU A 146 8.64 18.46 22.10
C GLU A 146 8.67 17.16 22.92
N PRO A 147 9.83 16.79 23.53
CA PRO A 147 11.15 17.43 23.41
C PRO A 147 11.78 17.20 22.03
N MET A 148 12.54 18.16 21.50
CA MET A 148 13.12 18.03 20.16
C MET A 148 14.21 16.97 20.09
N SER A 149 14.03 15.95 19.24
CA SER A 149 15.04 14.95 18.91
C SER A 149 14.80 14.35 17.51
N LYS A 150 15.71 13.50 17.03
CA LYS A 150 15.58 12.83 15.71
C LYS A 150 14.67 11.60 15.72
N ASP A 151 14.51 10.99 16.88
CA ASP A 151 13.74 9.77 17.08
C ASP A 151 12.33 10.11 17.57
N ILE A 152 11.35 9.23 17.35
CA ILE A 152 9.98 9.42 17.84
C ILE A 152 9.72 8.46 19.00
N SER A 153 9.31 9.01 20.14
CA SER A 153 8.92 8.34 21.37
C SER A 153 7.43 8.50 21.63
N GLU A 154 6.87 7.59 22.42
CA GLU A 154 5.45 7.58 22.75
C GLU A 154 5.04 8.68 23.75
N GLY A 155 6.01 9.28 24.43
CA GLY A 155 5.80 10.43 25.31
C GLY A 155 5.95 11.79 24.62
N ASP A 156 6.21 11.81 23.30
CA ASP A 156 6.38 13.07 22.57
C ASP A 156 5.05 13.79 22.35
N ALA A 157 5.13 15.12 22.35
CA ALA A 157 4.05 16.01 21.93
C ALA A 157 4.39 16.67 20.59
N PHE A 158 3.35 16.90 19.78
CA PHE A 158 3.46 17.45 18.44
C PHE A 158 2.52 18.65 18.30
N PHE A 159 3.07 19.77 17.85
CA PHE A 159 2.38 21.03 17.65
C PHE A 159 2.37 21.39 16.17
N PHE A 160 1.32 22.05 15.71
CA PHE A 160 1.34 22.64 14.37
C PHE A 160 2.43 23.73 14.27
N ASN A 161 3.19 23.75 13.18
CA ASN A 161 4.27 24.72 12.96
C ASN A 161 3.77 25.96 12.20
N ASP A 162 3.14 26.89 12.91
CA ASP A 162 2.69 28.16 12.33
C ASP A 162 3.79 29.03 11.70
N GLN A 163 5.04 28.84 12.11
CA GLN A 163 6.20 29.58 11.58
C GLN A 163 6.90 28.82 10.46
N PHE A 164 6.27 27.80 9.88
CA PHE A 164 6.80 27.10 8.72
C PHE A 164 7.00 28.07 7.56
N THR A 165 8.17 27.98 6.92
CA THR A 165 8.48 28.74 5.72
C THR A 165 9.14 27.84 4.69
N SER A 166 8.75 27.99 3.43
CA SER A 166 9.33 27.27 2.31
C SER A 166 9.50 28.23 1.13
N LYS A 167 10.59 28.05 0.38
CA LYS A 167 10.80 28.76 -0.89
C LYS A 167 9.81 28.31 -1.98
N PHE A 168 9.21 27.13 -1.81
CA PHE A 168 8.31 26.52 -2.78
C PHE A 168 6.87 26.54 -2.28
N TYR A 169 5.94 26.93 -3.16
CA TYR A 169 4.51 26.82 -2.91
C TYR A 169 4.09 25.36 -2.71
N LYS A 170 4.54 24.47 -3.62
CA LYS A 170 4.33 23.03 -3.52
C LYS A 170 5.47 22.37 -2.76
N VAL A 171 5.16 21.71 -1.64
CA VAL A 171 6.14 21.04 -0.79
C VAL A 171 5.83 19.55 -0.76
N LYS A 172 6.77 18.73 -1.23
CA LYS A 172 6.66 17.28 -1.15
C LYS A 172 7.28 16.77 0.14
N ILE A 173 6.43 16.28 1.05
CA ILE A 173 6.87 15.58 2.26
C ILE A 173 7.23 14.15 1.87
N GLY A 174 8.23 13.56 2.53
CA GLY A 174 8.60 12.18 2.24
C GLY A 174 7.37 11.28 2.39
N THR A 175 7.02 10.51 1.37
CA THR A 175 5.88 9.57 1.39
C THR A 175 6.34 8.17 1.78
N VAL A 176 5.50 7.36 2.44
CA VAL A 176 5.85 5.98 2.89
C VAL A 176 6.41 5.14 1.74
N VAL A 177 5.93 5.38 0.51
CA VAL A 177 6.40 4.73 -0.73
C VAL A 177 7.89 5.01 -1.06
N ALA A 178 8.47 6.08 -0.50
CA ALA A 178 9.90 6.38 -0.64
C ALA A 178 10.76 5.64 0.39
N GLN A 179 10.16 4.88 1.32
CA GLN A 179 10.91 3.94 2.14
C GLN A 179 11.46 2.82 1.25
N LYS A 180 12.77 2.61 1.34
CA LYS A 180 13.38 1.38 0.85
C LYS A 180 12.70 0.22 1.58
N GLU A 181 12.22 -0.80 0.86
CA GLU A 181 11.63 -1.97 1.50
C GLU A 181 12.54 -2.44 2.63
N SER A 182 11.95 -2.62 3.81
CA SER A 182 12.69 -3.12 4.95
C SER A 182 13.20 -4.53 4.63
N GLU A 183 14.37 -4.91 5.14
CA GLU A 183 14.92 -6.26 4.97
C GLU A 183 13.90 -7.38 5.32
N PRO A 184 13.09 -7.29 6.41
CA PRO A 184 12.07 -8.31 6.65
C PRO A 184 11.01 -8.37 5.54
N THR A 185 10.54 -7.22 5.02
CA THR A 185 9.59 -7.19 3.89
C THR A 185 10.18 -7.82 2.63
N LYS A 186 11.46 -7.58 2.34
CA LYS A 186 12.14 -8.21 1.21
C LYS A 186 12.25 -9.72 1.37
N GLN A 187 12.57 -10.17 2.59
CA GLN A 187 12.68 -11.59 2.89
C GLN A 187 11.33 -12.30 2.75
N GLU A 188 10.26 -11.74 3.30
CA GLU A 188 8.89 -12.26 3.12
C GLU A 188 8.53 -12.34 1.63
N THR A 189 8.83 -11.30 0.86
CA THR A 189 8.57 -11.28 -0.59
C THR A 189 9.33 -12.38 -1.32
N ARG A 190 10.62 -12.59 -0.99
CA ARG A 190 11.42 -13.69 -1.56
C ARG A 190 10.86 -15.06 -1.18
N GLN A 191 10.40 -15.24 0.06
CA GLN A 191 9.81 -16.48 0.53
C GLN A 191 8.52 -16.80 -0.24
N ARG A 192 7.60 -15.84 -0.37
CA ARG A 192 6.35 -16.01 -1.13
C ARG A 192 6.62 -16.37 -2.60
N VAL A 193 7.58 -15.69 -3.24
CA VAL A 193 8.00 -16.03 -4.61
C VAL A 193 8.53 -17.47 -4.68
N GLY A 194 9.28 -17.91 -3.67
CA GLY A 194 9.74 -19.29 -3.56
C GLY A 194 8.58 -20.30 -3.47
N GLU A 195 7.56 -20.01 -2.67
CA GLU A 195 6.37 -20.85 -2.53
C GLU A 195 5.54 -20.92 -3.82
N ASP A 196 5.30 -19.79 -4.49
CA ASP A 196 4.59 -19.77 -5.78
C ASP A 196 5.32 -20.57 -6.86
N ARG A 197 6.66 -20.56 -6.84
CA ARG A 197 7.46 -21.38 -7.75
C ARG A 197 7.29 -22.88 -7.46
N LYS A 198 7.12 -23.30 -6.21
CA LYS A 198 6.85 -24.70 -5.86
C LYS A 198 5.55 -25.19 -6.50
N HIS A 199 4.48 -24.40 -6.39
CA HIS A 199 3.19 -24.73 -7.03
C HIS A 199 3.30 -24.82 -8.56
N GLN A 200 4.06 -23.91 -9.19
CA GLN A 200 4.30 -23.96 -10.63
C GLN A 200 5.10 -25.21 -11.05
N ILE A 201 6.08 -25.62 -10.25
CA ILE A 201 6.85 -26.85 -10.47
C ILE A 201 5.95 -28.09 -10.33
N GLU A 202 5.16 -28.19 -9.26
CA GLU A 202 4.23 -29.32 -9.06
C GLU A 202 3.22 -29.43 -10.23
N ALA A 203 2.63 -28.30 -10.63
CA ALA A 203 1.70 -28.27 -11.76
C ALA A 203 2.35 -28.67 -13.09
N ALA A 204 3.62 -28.33 -13.31
CA ALA A 204 4.38 -28.76 -14.49
C ALA A 204 4.65 -30.27 -14.45
N ILE A 205 5.09 -30.81 -13.31
CA ILE A 205 5.34 -32.24 -13.11
C ILE A 205 4.06 -33.04 -13.41
N VAL A 206 2.94 -32.70 -12.78
CA VAL A 206 1.65 -33.41 -12.97
C VAL A 206 1.20 -33.35 -14.44
N ARG A 207 1.36 -32.20 -15.11
CA ARG A 207 1.01 -32.04 -16.53
C ARG A 207 1.85 -32.94 -17.44
N ILE A 208 3.16 -33.00 -17.19
CA ILE A 208 4.10 -33.85 -17.94
C ILE A 208 3.76 -35.33 -17.71
N MET A 209 3.64 -35.74 -16.45
CA MET A 209 3.38 -37.14 -16.08
C MET A 209 2.01 -37.61 -16.57
N LYS A 210 0.97 -36.77 -16.51
CA LYS A 210 -0.34 -37.09 -17.10
C LYS A 210 -0.28 -37.32 -18.62
N SER A 211 0.61 -36.62 -19.31
CA SER A 211 0.79 -36.77 -20.76
C SER A 211 1.65 -37.98 -21.14
N ARG A 212 2.71 -38.27 -20.38
CA ARG A 212 3.70 -39.31 -20.70
C ARG A 212 3.38 -40.67 -20.08
N ARG A 213 2.60 -40.70 -18.99
CA ARG A 213 2.25 -41.86 -18.14
C ARG A 213 3.42 -42.54 -17.45
N VAL A 214 4.53 -42.75 -18.15
CA VAL A 214 5.77 -43.31 -17.62
C VAL A 214 6.92 -42.45 -18.14
N LEU A 215 7.81 -42.00 -17.25
CA LEU A 215 8.98 -41.22 -17.60
C LEU A 215 10.09 -41.44 -16.57
N ASP A 216 11.34 -41.54 -17.04
CA ASP A 216 12.50 -41.64 -16.17
C ASP A 216 12.69 -40.34 -15.35
N HIS A 217 13.21 -40.48 -14.13
CA HIS A 217 13.38 -39.38 -13.19
C HIS A 217 14.18 -38.21 -13.78
N ASN A 218 15.30 -38.49 -14.47
CA ASN A 218 16.12 -37.43 -15.06
C ASN A 218 15.41 -36.74 -16.22
N ASN A 219 14.62 -37.49 -16.98
CA ASN A 219 13.83 -36.95 -18.08
C ASN A 219 12.69 -36.04 -17.57
N ILE A 220 12.06 -36.37 -16.44
CA ILE A 220 11.08 -35.49 -15.78
C ILE A 220 11.76 -34.15 -15.43
N VAL A 221 12.93 -34.20 -14.78
CA VAL A 221 13.67 -32.98 -14.37
C VAL A 221 14.02 -32.10 -15.58
N ALA A 222 14.50 -32.71 -16.67
CA ALA A 222 14.83 -31.99 -17.90
C ALA A 222 13.60 -31.34 -18.57
N GLU A 223 12.49 -32.08 -18.67
CA GLU A 223 11.26 -31.60 -19.33
C GLU A 223 10.58 -30.49 -18.50
N VAL A 224 10.56 -30.62 -17.16
CA VAL A 224 10.09 -29.56 -16.24
C VAL A 224 10.94 -28.30 -16.37
N THR A 225 12.27 -28.43 -16.39
CA THR A 225 13.19 -27.30 -16.55
C THR A 225 12.94 -26.58 -17.86
N LYS A 226 12.83 -27.33 -18.97
CA LYS A 226 12.54 -26.79 -20.29
C LYS A 226 11.18 -26.07 -20.35
N GLN A 227 10.15 -26.60 -19.68
CA GLN A 227 8.83 -25.98 -19.67
C GLN A 227 8.81 -24.67 -18.88
N LEU A 228 9.54 -24.59 -17.77
CA LEU A 228 9.53 -23.44 -16.87
C LEU A 228 10.58 -22.37 -17.20
N GLN A 229 11.59 -22.67 -18.02
CA GLN A 229 12.72 -21.76 -18.33
C GLN A 229 12.30 -20.36 -18.83
N SER A 230 11.15 -20.24 -19.49
CA SER A 230 10.62 -18.95 -19.97
C SER A 230 10.16 -18.03 -18.83
N ARG A 231 9.92 -18.57 -17.64
CA ARG A 231 9.45 -17.85 -16.44
C ARG A 231 10.54 -17.75 -15.38
N PHE A 232 11.22 -18.86 -15.11
CA PHE A 232 12.35 -18.93 -14.18
C PHE A 232 13.14 -20.22 -14.41
N LEU A 233 14.40 -20.24 -13.97
CA LEU A 233 15.22 -21.44 -13.96
C LEU A 233 14.99 -22.20 -12.64
N PRO A 234 14.31 -23.35 -12.62
CA PRO A 234 14.06 -24.10 -11.39
C PRO A 234 15.34 -24.79 -10.91
N ASN A 235 15.55 -24.87 -9.59
CA ASN A 235 16.64 -25.65 -9.03
C ASN A 235 16.31 -27.15 -9.14
N PRO A 236 17.17 -27.99 -9.74
CA PRO A 236 16.94 -29.43 -9.87
C PRO A 236 16.62 -30.13 -8.54
N VAL A 237 17.28 -29.75 -7.45
CA VAL A 237 17.03 -30.31 -6.11
C VAL A 237 15.59 -30.07 -5.67
N VAL A 238 15.05 -28.87 -5.95
CA VAL A 238 13.66 -28.55 -5.61
C VAL A 238 12.69 -29.35 -6.46
N ILE A 239 12.99 -29.59 -7.74
CA ILE A 239 12.16 -30.46 -8.59
C ILE A 239 12.11 -31.87 -8.00
N MET A 240 13.25 -32.44 -7.60
CA MET A 240 13.33 -33.77 -7.01
C MET A 240 12.48 -33.88 -5.74
N THR A 241 12.65 -32.96 -4.79
CA THR A 241 11.84 -32.92 -3.56
C THR A 241 10.33 -32.73 -3.82
N ARG A 242 9.96 -32.09 -4.94
CA ARG A 242 8.54 -31.95 -5.34
C ARG A 242 7.98 -33.21 -5.97
N ILE A 243 8.80 -33.99 -6.69
CA ILE A 243 8.39 -35.30 -7.21
C ILE A 243 8.07 -36.25 -6.06
N GLU A 244 8.95 -36.36 -5.07
CA GLU A 244 8.73 -37.17 -3.86
C GLU A 244 7.42 -36.79 -3.16
N SER A 245 7.24 -35.48 -2.92
CA SER A 245 6.02 -34.96 -2.29
C SER A 245 4.74 -35.27 -3.09
N LEU A 246 4.81 -35.39 -4.41
CA LEU A 246 3.66 -35.74 -5.26
C LEU A 246 3.37 -37.25 -5.26
N ILE A 247 4.40 -38.09 -5.13
CA ILE A 247 4.25 -39.54 -4.94
C ILE A 247 3.57 -39.81 -3.59
N ASP A 248 4.03 -39.17 -2.51
CA ASP A 248 3.45 -39.31 -1.16
C ASP A 248 1.97 -38.89 -1.09
N ARG A 249 1.57 -37.99 -2.00
CA ARG A 249 0.20 -37.48 -2.13
C ARG A 249 -0.62 -38.23 -3.19
N GLU A 250 -0.10 -39.32 -3.75
CA GLU A 250 -0.75 -40.17 -4.76
C GLU A 250 -1.15 -39.44 -6.06
N PHE A 251 -0.38 -38.42 -6.47
CA PHE A 251 -0.59 -37.71 -7.73
C PHE A 251 0.17 -38.31 -8.91
N LEU A 252 1.16 -39.16 -8.65
CA LEU A 252 2.08 -39.78 -9.63
C LEU A 252 2.09 -41.31 -9.51
#